data_AF-A0AB38Q3Z1-F1
#
_entry.id   AF-A0AB38Q3Z1-F1
#
_cell.length_a   1.000
_cell.length_b   1.000
_cell.length_c   1.000
_cell.angle_alpha   90.00
_cell.angle_beta   90.00
_cell.angle_gamma   90.00
#
_symmetry.space_group_name_H-M   'P 1'
#
loop_
_entity.id
_entity.type
_entity.pdbx_description
1 polymer ?
#
loop_
_entity_poly.entity_id
_entity_poly.type
_entity_poly.pdbx_seq_one_letter_code
_entity_poly.pdbx_strand_id
1 'polypeptide(L)'
;MSKYIQEMQNKYSLGYEQMEKRPYLVVYDSDDYVLGFPLTTKSKKTKPYPSHKNPTVSVDKISYIISEFMIDQLQFIYKNDFTNLSKTLLPDADYQAVIESFVSQIIKSNENPNKDKSSCHNFYDIISFTHNIPQFSSINKWLVVSSKHFNVYAKICFIVPYNIKELNFAYLHSIDWQARNINIENKIGQTNPEIQKIQNLLQRAIKNKFS
;
A
#
# COMPACT_ATOMS: atom_id res chain seq x y z
N MET A 1 13.32 14.06 1.57
CA MET A 1 11.89 14.40 1.49
C MET A 1 11.38 14.77 2.88
N SER A 2 10.48 15.73 3.00
CA SER A 2 9.86 16.02 4.30
C SER A 2 8.93 14.86 4.68
N LYS A 3 9.19 14.24 5.83
CA LYS A 3 8.38 13.13 6.38
C LYS A 3 7.34 13.74 7.30
N TYR A 4 6.09 13.75 6.86
CA TYR A 4 5.04 14.46 7.58
C TYR A 4 3.73 13.71 7.54
N ILE A 5 2.91 14.01 8.53
CA ILE A 5 1.52 13.63 8.61
C ILE A 5 0.67 14.82 8.17
N GLN A 6 -0.33 14.55 7.34
CA GLN A 6 -1.32 15.54 6.94
C GLN A 6 -2.70 14.87 6.81
N GLU A 7 -3.76 15.59 7.16
CA GLU A 7 -5.12 15.10 7.02
C GLU A 7 -5.62 15.24 5.58
N MET A 8 -6.09 14.13 5.03
CA MET A 8 -6.43 13.98 3.61
C MET A 8 -7.61 13.03 3.47
N GLN A 9 -8.19 12.96 2.27
CA GLN A 9 -9.24 12.02 1.92
C GLN A 9 -9.04 11.52 0.49
N ASN A 10 -9.05 10.21 0.28
CA ASN A 10 -9.12 9.65 -1.07
C ASN A 10 -10.60 9.56 -1.51
N LYS A 11 -10.97 10.31 -2.54
CA LYS A 11 -12.35 10.32 -3.09
C LYS A 11 -12.64 9.19 -4.07
N TYR A 12 -11.61 8.47 -4.51
CA TYR A 12 -11.70 7.43 -5.54
C TYR A 12 -11.62 6.01 -4.98
N SER A 13 -11.55 5.89 -3.65
CA SER A 13 -11.52 4.60 -2.96
C SER A 13 -12.77 3.77 -3.22
N LEU A 14 -12.62 2.45 -3.24
CA LEU A 14 -13.73 1.50 -3.34
C LEU A 14 -13.63 0.38 -2.30
N GLY A 15 -14.79 -0.17 -1.94
CA GLY A 15 -14.87 -1.34 -1.06
C GLY A 15 -14.30 -1.05 0.33
N TYR A 16 -13.33 -1.87 0.76
CA TYR A 16 -12.64 -1.77 2.04
C TYR A 16 -11.46 -0.79 2.07
N GLU A 17 -11.22 -0.04 0.99
CA GLU A 17 -10.22 1.03 1.00
C GLU A 17 -10.61 2.17 1.94
N GLN A 18 -9.61 2.88 2.46
CA GLN A 18 -9.84 3.99 3.37
C GLN A 18 -10.45 5.22 2.66
N MET A 19 -11.77 5.41 2.84
CA MET A 19 -12.55 6.49 2.22
C MET A 19 -12.72 7.74 3.10
N GLU A 20 -12.64 7.60 4.42
CA GLU A 20 -12.89 8.72 5.32
C GLU A 20 -11.68 9.64 5.40
N LYS A 21 -11.96 10.93 5.62
CA LYS A 21 -10.95 11.92 5.93
C LYS A 21 -10.19 11.54 7.20
N ARG A 22 -8.86 11.38 7.09
CA ARG A 22 -7.98 10.98 8.20
C ARG A 22 -6.58 11.57 8.04
N PRO A 23 -5.79 11.63 9.12
CA PRO A 23 -4.36 11.84 9.02
C PRO A 23 -3.68 10.70 8.24
N TYR A 24 -2.76 11.03 7.33
CA TYR A 24 -1.89 10.05 6.66
C TYR A 24 -0.44 10.45 6.82
N LEU A 25 0.44 9.46 6.99
CA LEU A 25 1.86 9.64 6.76
C LEU A 25 2.14 9.69 5.27
N VAL A 26 2.66 10.82 4.81
CA VAL A 26 3.13 10.98 3.42
C VAL A 26 4.49 10.30 3.28
N VAL A 27 4.56 9.34 2.36
CA VAL A 27 5.78 8.58 2.02
C VAL A 27 6.32 8.91 0.63
N TYR A 28 5.52 9.61 -0.17
CA TYR A 28 5.92 10.18 -1.45
C TYR A 28 5.14 11.46 -1.72
N ASP A 29 5.85 12.52 -2.09
CA ASP A 29 5.29 13.85 -2.33
C ASP A 29 5.70 14.32 -3.73
N SER A 30 4.73 14.32 -4.65
CA SER A 30 4.85 14.83 -6.03
C SER A 30 4.19 16.21 -6.11
N ASP A 31 4.32 16.94 -7.21
CA ASP A 31 3.66 18.24 -7.38
C ASP A 31 2.13 18.12 -7.34
N ASP A 32 1.56 17.06 -7.94
CA ASP A 32 0.09 16.92 -8.10
C ASP A 32 -0.58 15.97 -7.09
N TYR A 33 0.18 15.07 -6.48
CA TYR A 33 -0.36 14.00 -5.65
C TYR A 33 0.63 13.56 -4.56
N VAL A 34 0.13 12.77 -3.62
CA VAL A 34 0.94 12.08 -2.61
C VAL A 34 0.60 10.61 -2.54
N LEU A 35 1.54 9.81 -2.05
CA LEU A 35 1.26 8.49 -1.50
C LEU A 35 1.30 8.57 0.03
N GLY A 36 0.31 7.98 0.70
CA GLY A 36 0.33 7.96 2.16
C GLY A 36 -0.40 6.80 2.82
N PHE A 37 0.06 6.47 4.04
CA PHE A 37 -0.55 5.47 4.91
C PHE A 37 -1.48 6.16 5.93
N PRO A 38 -2.76 5.79 6.04
CA PRO A 38 -3.66 6.39 6.99
C PRO A 38 -3.34 5.97 8.42
N LEU A 39 -3.65 6.86 9.37
CA LEU A 39 -3.65 6.57 10.80
C LEU A 39 -4.93 5.83 11.19
N THR A 40 -4.78 4.79 12.01
CA THR A 40 -5.92 4.11 12.63
C THR A 40 -6.59 4.99 13.69
N THR A 41 -7.85 4.70 14.02
CA THR A 41 -8.53 5.29 15.19
C THR A 41 -8.17 4.54 16.47
N LYS A 42 -8.25 5.22 17.63
CA LYS A 42 -8.08 4.61 18.96
C LYS A 42 -8.89 3.32 19.16
N SER A 43 -10.10 3.25 18.60
CA SER A 43 -11.00 2.09 18.69
C SER A 43 -10.49 0.82 17.98
N LYS A 44 -9.55 0.96 17.05
CA LYS A 44 -8.98 -0.15 16.27
C LYS A 44 -7.55 -0.49 16.69
N LYS A 45 -7.03 0.14 17.75
CA LYS A 45 -5.70 -0.12 18.30
C LYS A 45 -5.58 -1.58 18.73
N THR A 46 -4.42 -2.21 18.48
CA THR A 46 -4.13 -3.61 18.84
C THR A 46 -5.10 -4.65 18.27
N LYS A 47 -5.95 -4.27 17.30
CA LYS A 47 -6.81 -5.24 16.64
C LYS A 47 -5.91 -6.21 15.85
N PRO A 48 -6.01 -7.53 16.09
CA PRO A 48 -5.21 -8.47 15.32
C PRO A 48 -5.71 -8.47 13.86
N TYR A 49 -4.78 -8.26 12.92
CA TYR A 49 -5.02 -8.49 11.51
C TYR A 49 -4.35 -9.82 11.11
N PRO A 50 -5.08 -10.77 10.51
CA PRO A 50 -4.48 -12.06 10.11
C PRO A 50 -3.36 -11.93 9.07
N SER A 51 -3.33 -10.82 8.35
CA SER A 51 -2.41 -10.55 7.24
C SER A 51 -1.12 -9.81 7.63
N HIS A 52 -1.12 -9.02 8.70
CA HIS A 52 -0.01 -8.12 9.05
C HIS A 52 -0.18 -7.54 10.47
N LYS A 53 0.81 -6.80 10.96
CA LYS A 53 0.75 -5.99 12.16
C LYS A 53 1.09 -4.54 11.83
N ASN A 54 0.22 -3.63 12.21
CA ASN A 54 0.46 -2.21 12.02
C ASN A 54 1.53 -1.69 13.01
N PRO A 55 2.52 -0.91 12.53
CA PRO A 55 3.54 -0.30 13.38
C PRO A 55 2.92 0.82 14.21
N THR A 56 3.23 0.81 15.51
CA THR A 56 2.94 1.91 16.44
C THR A 56 4.07 2.91 16.38
N VAL A 57 3.75 4.20 16.32
CA VAL A 57 4.74 5.28 16.36
C VAL A 57 4.55 6.14 17.60
N SER A 58 5.66 6.59 18.17
CA SER A 58 5.71 7.46 19.35
C SER A 58 5.54 8.92 18.95
N VAL A 59 4.36 9.29 18.45
CA VAL A 59 4.10 10.70 18.15
C VAL A 59 3.63 11.43 19.42
N ASP A 60 4.59 11.77 20.28
CA ASP A 60 4.36 12.45 21.58
C ASP A 60 3.63 13.80 21.46
N LYS A 61 3.53 14.38 20.26
CA LYS A 61 2.89 15.68 20.00
C LYS A 61 1.51 15.62 19.35
N ILE A 62 1.02 14.45 18.96
CA ILE A 62 -0.39 14.28 18.55
C ILE A 62 -1.15 13.73 19.76
N SER A 63 -1.34 14.59 20.76
CA SER A 63 -1.77 14.28 22.14
C SER A 63 -3.13 13.57 22.30
N TYR A 64 -3.82 13.24 21.20
CA TYR A 64 -5.11 12.53 21.23
C TYR A 64 -5.20 11.33 20.30
N ILE A 65 -4.14 10.94 19.60
CA ILE A 65 -4.19 9.80 18.67
C ILE A 65 -2.93 8.94 18.83
N ILE A 66 -2.97 7.97 19.76
CA ILE A 66 -2.04 6.83 19.68
C ILE A 66 -2.47 6.05 18.45
N SER A 67 -1.69 6.16 17.37
CA SER A 67 -2.09 5.74 16.04
C SER A 67 -1.09 4.74 15.49
N GLU A 68 -1.56 3.53 15.24
CA GLU A 68 -0.86 2.61 14.36
C GLU A 68 -1.09 3.08 12.91
N PHE A 69 -0.07 2.98 12.06
CA PHE A 69 -0.22 3.23 10.64
C PHE A 69 -0.77 2.00 9.93
N MET A 70 -1.81 2.19 9.12
CA MET A 70 -2.43 1.12 8.35
C MET A 70 -1.57 0.80 7.13
N ILE A 71 -0.56 -0.06 7.30
CA ILE A 71 0.42 -0.41 6.25
C ILE A 71 -0.19 -1.23 5.10
N ASP A 72 -1.44 -1.64 5.24
CA ASP A 72 -2.27 -2.29 4.24
C ASP A 72 -3.02 -1.31 3.33
N GLN A 73 -3.00 0.00 3.64
CA GLN A 73 -3.85 1.01 3.01
C GLN A 73 -3.03 2.15 2.38
N LEU A 74 -1.95 1.88 1.64
CA LEU A 74 -1.22 2.95 0.94
C LEU A 74 -2.10 3.55 -0.16
N GLN A 75 -2.53 4.80 0.03
CA GLN A 75 -3.42 5.48 -0.90
C GLN A 75 -2.66 6.41 -1.83
N PHE A 76 -3.10 6.48 -3.08
CA PHE A 76 -2.79 7.57 -4.00
C PHE A 76 -3.83 8.68 -3.81
N ILE A 77 -3.40 9.89 -3.48
CA ILE A 77 -4.31 11.00 -3.15
C ILE A 77 -3.87 12.25 -3.91
N TYR A 78 -4.79 12.86 -4.66
CA TYR A 78 -4.50 14.14 -5.31
C TYR A 78 -4.42 15.26 -4.29
N LYS A 79 -3.50 16.20 -4.50
CA LYS A 79 -3.41 17.40 -3.65
C LYS A 79 -4.65 18.26 -3.73
N ASN A 80 -5.35 18.25 -4.85
CA ASN A 80 -6.63 18.93 -5.01
C ASN A 80 -7.76 18.34 -4.14
N ASP A 81 -7.58 17.13 -3.62
CA ASP A 81 -8.52 16.51 -2.66
C ASP A 81 -8.19 16.86 -1.20
N PHE A 82 -7.13 17.62 -0.96
CA PHE A 82 -6.71 18.00 0.39
C PHE A 82 -7.65 19.06 0.96
N THR A 83 -7.85 18.98 2.26
CA THR A 83 -8.26 20.16 3.04
C THR A 83 -7.00 20.75 3.65
N ASN A 84 -6.66 21.99 3.31
CA ASN A 84 -5.43 22.65 3.79
C ASN A 84 -5.35 22.66 5.32
N LEU A 85 -4.55 21.73 5.86
CA LEU A 85 -4.23 21.59 7.28
C LEU A 85 -2.73 21.53 7.47
N SER A 86 -2.28 21.90 8.68
CA SER A 86 -0.88 21.93 9.07
C SER A 86 -0.20 20.57 8.92
N LYS A 87 1.01 20.56 8.37
CA LYS A 87 1.86 19.38 8.33
C LYS A 87 2.50 19.16 9.71
N THR A 88 2.42 17.93 10.20
CA THR A 88 3.12 17.52 11.43
C THR A 88 4.33 16.67 11.05
N LEU A 89 5.54 17.09 11.41
CA LEU A 89 6.75 16.32 11.12
C LEU A 89 6.77 15.01 11.92
N LEU A 90 7.22 13.94 11.28
CA LEU A 90 7.43 12.64 11.92
C LEU A 90 8.94 12.39 12.10
N PRO A 91 9.39 11.89 13.27
CA PRO A 91 10.78 11.47 13.44
C PRO A 91 11.22 10.42 12.42
N ASP A 92 12.49 10.49 12.00
CA ASP A 92 13.05 9.59 11.00
C ASP A 92 12.97 8.11 11.41
N ALA A 93 13.20 7.81 12.69
CA ALA A 93 13.13 6.45 13.22
C ALA A 93 11.72 5.86 13.11
N ASP A 94 10.70 6.64 13.47
CA ASP A 94 9.30 6.25 13.35
C ASP A 94 8.92 6.03 11.88
N TYR A 95 9.33 6.93 11.00
CA TYR A 95 9.13 6.80 9.56
C TYR A 95 9.75 5.51 9.01
N GLN A 96 11.02 5.25 9.32
CA GLN A 96 11.74 4.07 8.87
C GLN A 96 11.07 2.78 9.37
N ALA A 97 10.63 2.76 10.63
CA ALA A 97 9.91 1.62 11.18
C ALA A 97 8.62 1.31 10.39
N VAL A 98 7.89 2.34 9.91
CA VAL A 98 6.71 2.15 9.06
C VAL A 98 7.08 1.54 7.72
N ILE A 99 8.10 2.08 7.03
CA ILE A 99 8.55 1.58 5.73
C ILE A 99 9.08 0.16 5.84
N GLU A 100 9.87 -0.15 6.88
CA GLU A 100 10.39 -1.49 7.12
C GLU A 100 9.28 -2.50 7.41
N SER A 101 8.29 -2.09 8.21
CA SER A 101 7.11 -2.90 8.52
C SER A 101 6.30 -3.22 7.25
N PHE A 102 6.05 -2.21 6.41
CA PHE A 102 5.39 -2.37 5.12
C PHE A 102 6.13 -3.35 4.21
N VAL A 103 7.43 -3.14 4.00
CA VAL A 103 8.22 -3.95 3.06
C VAL A 103 8.40 -5.39 3.55
N SER A 104 8.63 -5.60 4.85
CA SER A 104 8.88 -6.93 5.41
C SER A 104 7.63 -7.82 5.49
N GLN A 105 6.45 -7.21 5.70
CA GLN A 105 5.21 -7.95 5.89
C GLN A 105 4.38 -8.06 4.60
N ILE A 106 4.30 -6.99 3.82
CA ILE A 106 3.40 -6.93 2.65
C ILE A 106 4.10 -7.41 1.38
N ILE A 107 5.32 -6.95 1.13
CA ILE A 107 6.11 -7.29 -0.07
C ILE A 107 6.88 -8.59 0.19
N LYS A 108 6.14 -9.71 0.28
CA LYS A 108 6.69 -11.06 0.58
C LYS A 108 6.25 -12.08 -0.47
N SER A 109 7.09 -13.03 -0.86
CA SER A 109 6.71 -14.07 -1.84
C SER A 109 6.11 -15.34 -1.20
N ASN A 110 6.53 -15.69 0.01
CA ASN A 110 6.53 -17.09 0.47
C ASN A 110 5.57 -17.47 1.60
N GLU A 111 4.51 -16.70 1.84
CA GLU A 111 3.43 -17.19 2.70
C GLU A 111 2.33 -17.75 1.80
N ASN A 112 2.28 -19.07 1.71
CA ASN A 112 1.20 -19.78 1.06
C ASN A 112 0.04 -19.85 2.07
N PRO A 113 -1.06 -19.11 1.87
CA PRO A 113 -2.27 -19.37 2.63
C PRO A 113 -2.72 -20.81 2.38
N ASN A 114 -3.44 -21.42 3.33
CA ASN A 114 -4.03 -22.75 3.17
C ASN A 114 -4.65 -22.90 1.77
N LYS A 115 -4.45 -24.07 1.15
CA LYS A 115 -4.67 -24.39 -0.29
C LYS A 115 -6.07 -24.03 -0.84
N ASP A 116 -7.02 -23.66 0.01
CA ASP A 116 -8.45 -23.52 -0.31
C ASP A 116 -8.88 -22.14 -0.88
N LYS A 117 -7.96 -21.18 -1.06
CA LYS A 117 -8.28 -19.88 -1.71
C LYS A 117 -7.57 -19.72 -3.05
N SER A 118 -8.04 -20.47 -4.04
CA SER A 118 -7.45 -20.58 -5.39
C SER A 118 -7.69 -19.37 -6.31
N SER A 119 -8.62 -18.47 -5.97
CA SER A 119 -9.00 -17.32 -6.81
C SER A 119 -8.17 -16.05 -6.61
N CYS A 120 -7.39 -15.96 -5.53
CA CYS A 120 -6.63 -14.76 -5.21
C CYS A 120 -5.32 -14.65 -6.00
N HIS A 121 -4.98 -13.43 -6.43
CA HIS A 121 -3.76 -13.09 -7.15
C HIS A 121 -2.50 -13.38 -6.31
N ASN A 122 -1.47 -13.90 -6.96
CA ASN A 122 -0.17 -14.13 -6.36
C ASN A 122 0.72 -12.89 -6.49
N PHE A 123 1.79 -12.87 -5.69
CA PHE A 123 2.90 -11.96 -5.92
C PHE A 123 3.41 -12.13 -7.36
N TYR A 124 3.66 -11.01 -8.04
CA TYR A 124 4.15 -10.92 -9.41
C TYR A 124 3.14 -11.35 -10.50
N ASP A 125 1.88 -11.62 -10.15
CA ASP A 125 0.83 -11.78 -11.16
C ASP A 125 0.57 -10.44 -11.87
N ILE A 126 0.20 -10.53 -13.15
CA ILE A 126 -0.26 -9.40 -13.94
C ILE A 126 -1.78 -9.44 -13.93
N ILE A 127 -2.39 -8.35 -13.48
CA ILE A 127 -3.84 -8.19 -13.43
C ILE A 127 -4.28 -7.02 -14.32
N SER A 128 -5.51 -7.07 -14.81
CA SER A 128 -6.12 -5.97 -15.54
C SER A 128 -7.50 -5.60 -15.04
N PHE A 129 -7.73 -4.29 -14.97
CA PHE A 129 -8.99 -3.67 -14.61
C PHE A 129 -8.95 -2.19 -15.00
N THR A 130 -10.12 -1.55 -15.10
CA THR A 130 -10.22 -0.09 -15.28
C THR A 130 -10.16 0.59 -13.91
N HIS A 131 -9.22 1.51 -13.73
CA HIS A 131 -9.05 2.20 -12.46
C HIS A 131 -10.03 3.37 -12.29
N ASN A 132 -10.52 3.60 -11.08
CA ASN A 132 -11.42 4.74 -10.79
C ASN A 132 -10.69 6.07 -10.59
N ILE A 133 -9.35 6.06 -10.59
CA ILE A 133 -8.53 7.26 -10.41
C ILE A 133 -8.29 7.80 -11.81
N PRO A 134 -8.69 9.04 -12.14
CA PRO A 134 -8.59 9.58 -13.49
C PRO A 134 -7.17 9.52 -14.09
N GLN A 135 -6.12 9.70 -13.29
CA GLN A 135 -4.71 9.60 -13.74
C GLN A 135 -4.38 8.24 -14.33
N PHE A 136 -5.09 7.20 -13.89
CA PHE A 136 -4.85 5.82 -14.26
C PHE A 136 -5.79 5.34 -15.36
N SER A 137 -6.61 6.22 -15.95
CA SER A 137 -7.56 5.88 -17.00
C SER A 137 -6.91 5.25 -18.24
N SER A 138 -5.66 5.59 -18.55
CA SER A 138 -4.88 5.02 -19.65
C SER A 138 -4.12 3.73 -19.28
N ILE A 139 -4.14 3.32 -18.01
CA ILE A 139 -3.42 2.16 -17.49
C ILE A 139 -4.42 1.05 -17.19
N ASN A 140 -4.34 -0.04 -17.95
CA ASN A 140 -5.21 -1.19 -17.77
C ASN A 140 -4.51 -2.41 -17.21
N LYS A 141 -3.17 -2.44 -17.15
CA LYS A 141 -2.37 -3.56 -16.63
C LYS A 141 -1.54 -3.15 -15.42
N TRP A 142 -1.55 -4.02 -14.42
CA TRP A 142 -0.97 -3.77 -13.12
C TRP A 142 -0.20 -5.00 -12.66
N LEU A 143 0.97 -4.77 -12.08
CA LEU A 143 1.76 -5.83 -11.44
C LEU A 143 1.40 -5.89 -9.96
N VAL A 144 1.04 -7.07 -9.47
CA VAL A 144 0.83 -7.30 -8.04
C VAL A 144 2.17 -7.45 -7.34
N VAL A 145 2.42 -6.61 -6.32
CA VAL A 145 3.69 -6.60 -5.58
C VAL A 145 3.57 -7.09 -4.14
N SER A 146 2.35 -7.35 -3.67
CA SER A 146 2.10 -7.92 -2.34
C SER A 146 2.02 -9.45 -2.34
N SER A 147 2.22 -10.03 -1.16
CA SER A 147 2.16 -11.48 -0.93
C SER A 147 0.77 -12.06 -1.14
N LYS A 148 0.69 -13.33 -1.55
CA LYS A 148 -0.59 -14.02 -1.66
C LYS A 148 -1.31 -14.12 -0.32
N HIS A 149 -0.57 -14.42 0.76
CA HIS A 149 -1.10 -14.43 2.12
C HIS A 149 -1.77 -13.11 2.46
N PHE A 150 -1.07 -11.99 2.26
CA PHE A 150 -1.63 -10.66 2.47
C PHE A 150 -2.89 -10.47 1.63
N ASN A 151 -2.81 -10.73 0.32
CA ASN A 151 -3.93 -10.53 -0.60
C ASN A 151 -5.19 -11.29 -0.16
N VAL A 152 -5.00 -12.54 0.29
CA VAL A 152 -6.08 -13.43 0.73
C VAL A 152 -6.75 -12.96 2.03
N TYR A 153 -5.96 -12.53 3.02
CA TYR A 153 -6.47 -12.23 4.35
C TYR A 153 -6.89 -10.76 4.51
N ALA A 154 -6.19 -9.84 3.85
CA ALA A 154 -6.54 -8.43 3.85
C ALA A 154 -7.68 -8.11 2.87
N LYS A 155 -7.88 -8.95 1.83
CA LYS A 155 -8.75 -8.64 0.66
C LYS A 155 -8.30 -7.41 -0.13
N ILE A 156 -7.09 -6.92 0.17
CA ILE A 156 -6.41 -5.81 -0.46
C ILE A 156 -5.17 -6.36 -1.16
N CYS A 157 -4.77 -5.81 -2.29
CA CYS A 157 -3.45 -6.08 -2.87
C CYS A 157 -2.74 -4.78 -3.23
N PHE A 158 -1.41 -4.83 -3.30
CA PHE A 158 -0.58 -3.70 -3.71
C PHE A 158 -0.19 -3.86 -5.16
N ILE A 159 -0.30 -2.76 -5.89
CA ILE A 159 -0.10 -2.74 -7.33
C ILE A 159 0.77 -1.57 -7.77
N VAL A 160 1.45 -1.77 -8.91
CA VAL A 160 2.11 -0.73 -9.68
C VAL A 160 1.72 -0.87 -11.15
N PRO A 161 1.76 0.22 -11.94
CA PRO A 161 1.57 0.12 -13.39
C PRO A 161 2.53 -0.91 -13.98
N TYR A 162 2.00 -1.85 -14.77
CA TYR A 162 2.84 -2.83 -15.44
C TYR A 162 3.48 -2.22 -16.68
N ASN A 163 4.81 -2.13 -16.67
CA ASN A 163 5.60 -1.78 -17.83
C ASN A 163 6.82 -2.71 -17.89
N ILE A 164 7.01 -3.35 -19.05
CA ILE A 164 8.07 -4.34 -19.29
C ILE A 164 9.47 -3.72 -19.13
N LYS A 165 9.62 -2.41 -19.40
CA LYS A 165 10.91 -1.73 -19.37
C LYS A 165 11.30 -1.28 -17.96
N GLU A 166 10.35 -0.74 -17.20
CA GLU A 166 10.63 -0.15 -15.90
C GLU A 166 9.36 -0.05 -15.04
N LEU A 167 9.47 -0.42 -13.76
CA LEU A 167 8.39 -0.29 -12.79
C LEU A 167 8.45 1.08 -12.10
N ASN A 168 7.31 1.78 -12.08
CA ASN A 168 7.22 3.09 -11.44
C ASN A 168 6.51 3.01 -10.08
N PHE A 169 7.30 2.94 -9.01
CA PHE A 169 6.81 2.93 -7.62
C PHE A 169 6.26 4.26 -7.13
N ALA A 170 6.38 5.35 -7.89
CA ALA A 170 5.67 6.59 -7.59
C ALA A 170 4.15 6.42 -7.70
N TYR A 171 3.67 5.34 -8.31
CA TYR A 171 2.26 4.96 -8.42
C TYR A 171 1.91 3.72 -7.58
N LEU A 172 2.78 3.32 -6.65
CA LEU A 172 2.49 2.19 -5.74
C LEU A 172 1.33 2.54 -4.82
N HIS A 173 0.28 1.74 -4.85
CA HIS A 173 -0.86 1.89 -3.96
C HIS A 173 -1.58 0.56 -3.74
N SER A 174 -2.41 0.54 -2.71
CA SER A 174 -3.27 -0.59 -2.36
C SER A 174 -4.63 -0.49 -3.04
N ILE A 175 -5.21 -1.62 -3.41
CA ILE A 175 -6.56 -1.72 -3.95
C ILE A 175 -7.35 -2.83 -3.27
N ASP A 176 -8.65 -2.62 -3.02
CA ASP A 176 -9.60 -3.70 -2.77
C ASP A 176 -9.84 -4.49 -4.06
N TRP A 177 -9.18 -5.63 -4.15
CA TRP A 177 -9.25 -6.46 -5.35
C TRP A 177 -10.58 -7.20 -5.45
N GLN A 178 -11.33 -7.39 -4.35
CA GLN A 178 -12.64 -8.03 -4.39
C GLN A 178 -13.73 -7.08 -4.87
N ALA A 179 -13.59 -5.78 -4.59
CA ALA A 179 -14.49 -4.75 -5.08
C ALA A 179 -14.27 -4.38 -6.55
N ARG A 180 -13.29 -4.98 -7.22
CA ARG A 180 -12.93 -4.71 -8.62
C ARG A 180 -13.18 -5.92 -9.50
N ASN A 181 -13.63 -5.67 -10.73
CA ASN A 181 -13.76 -6.68 -11.78
C ASN A 181 -12.38 -7.01 -12.38
N ILE A 182 -11.52 -7.68 -11.60
CA ILE A 182 -10.14 -7.98 -11.99
C ILE A 182 -10.08 -9.21 -12.89
N ASN A 183 -9.37 -9.07 -14.01
CA ASN A 183 -8.93 -10.18 -14.84
C ASN A 183 -7.47 -10.53 -14.52
N ILE A 184 -7.15 -11.81 -14.39
CA ILE A 184 -5.77 -12.28 -14.20
C ILE A 184 -5.21 -12.64 -15.57
N GLU A 185 -4.23 -11.88 -16.06
CA GLU A 185 -3.64 -12.10 -17.38
C GLU A 185 -2.51 -13.14 -17.36
N ASN A 186 -1.75 -13.19 -16.26
CA ASN A 186 -0.68 -14.17 -16.09
C ASN A 186 -0.58 -14.61 -14.63
N LYS A 187 -0.52 -15.92 -14.41
CA LYS A 187 -0.26 -16.54 -13.10
C LYS A 187 1.17 -17.07 -13.08
N ILE A 188 2.08 -16.35 -12.44
CA ILE A 188 3.45 -16.85 -12.31
C ILE A 188 3.45 -17.84 -11.13
N GLY A 189 3.80 -19.10 -11.40
CA GLY A 189 3.91 -20.13 -10.38
C GLY A 189 4.97 -19.76 -9.33
N GLN A 190 4.59 -19.73 -8.04
CA GLN A 190 5.41 -19.22 -6.94
C GLN A 190 6.70 -20.02 -6.63
N THR A 191 6.95 -21.14 -7.31
CA THR A 191 8.09 -22.04 -7.02
C THR A 191 9.37 -21.70 -7.78
N ASN A 192 9.46 -20.52 -8.40
CA ASN A 192 10.65 -20.11 -9.15
C ASN A 192 11.65 -19.35 -8.25
N PRO A 193 12.91 -19.83 -8.08
CA PRO A 193 13.97 -19.10 -7.36
C PRO A 193 14.21 -17.66 -7.83
N GLU A 194 13.83 -17.34 -9.07
CA GLU A 194 13.89 -15.97 -9.59
C GLU A 194 12.90 -15.02 -8.91
N ILE A 195 11.77 -15.54 -8.40
CA ILE A 195 10.77 -14.73 -7.68
C ILE A 195 11.36 -14.14 -6.40
N GLN A 196 12.19 -14.89 -5.68
CA GLN A 196 12.87 -14.38 -4.49
C GLN A 196 13.87 -13.26 -4.84
N LYS A 197 14.59 -13.39 -5.96
CA LYS A 197 15.50 -12.34 -6.45
C LYS A 197 14.72 -11.09 -6.83
N ILE A 198 13.64 -11.24 -7.58
CA ILE A 198 12.74 -10.16 -7.97
C ILE A 198 12.17 -9.48 -6.72
N GLN A 199 11.70 -10.24 -5.73
CA GLN A 199 11.23 -9.71 -4.47
C GLN A 199 12.28 -8.84 -3.78
N ASN A 200 13.52 -9.33 -3.63
CA ASN A 200 14.59 -8.56 -2.98
C ASN A 200 14.89 -7.25 -3.73
N LEU A 201 14.84 -7.28 -5.08
CA LEU A 201 14.98 -6.09 -5.91
C LEU A 201 13.83 -5.10 -5.71
N LEU A 202 12.58 -5.58 -5.70
CA LEU A 202 11.40 -4.74 -5.45
C LEU A 202 11.44 -4.14 -4.05
N GLN A 203 11.75 -4.93 -3.03
CA GLN A 203 11.90 -4.45 -1.65
C GLN A 203 12.96 -3.35 -1.56
N ARG A 204 14.13 -3.54 -2.20
CA ARG A 204 15.18 -2.51 -2.25
C ARG A 204 14.73 -1.26 -3.00
N ALA A 205 14.06 -1.42 -4.14
CA ALA A 205 13.55 -0.30 -4.93
C ALA A 205 12.52 0.53 -4.15
N ILE A 206 11.59 -0.12 -3.47
CA ILE A 206 10.58 0.55 -2.61
C ILE A 206 11.27 1.27 -1.45
N LYS A 207 12.19 0.61 -0.75
CA LYS A 207 12.95 1.23 0.34
C LYS A 207 13.70 2.47 -0.17
N ASN A 208 14.42 2.36 -1.29
CA ASN A 208 15.15 3.50 -1.86
C ASN A 208 14.22 4.63 -2.32
N LYS A 209 13.03 4.30 -2.83
CA LYS A 209 12.04 5.30 -3.25
C LYS A 209 11.46 6.08 -2.08
N PHE A 210 11.28 5.41 -0.94
CA PHE A 210 10.69 6.00 0.26
C PHE A 210 11.70 6.44 1.31
N SER A 211 13.00 6.19 1.17
CA SER A 211 14.02 6.67 2.14
C SER A 211 14.26 8.17 2.01
#